data_AF-A0A7X7RH79-F1
#
_entry.id   AF-A0A7X7RH79-F1
#
_cell.length_a   1.000
_cell.length_b   1.000
_cell.length_c   1.000
_cell.angle_alpha   90.00
_cell.angle_beta   90.00
_cell.angle_gamma   90.00
#
_symmetry.space_group_name_H-M   'P 1'
#
loop_
_entity.id
_entity.type
_entity.pdbx_description
1 polymer ?
#
loop_
_entity_poly.entity_id
_entity_poly.type
_entity_poly.pdbx_seq_one_letter_code
_entity_poly.pdbx_strand_id
1 'polypeptide(L)'
;FVWSNLQADAGLEVSFAAQTTANGTPLWWLAQYGWTNQFEIADLSDPDHDGLPTGQEYGWNTCPTNANTDGDQYDDGVEVLSGADPTRNDQQTYAAILDNSMAFDLYTSNNVGDLAFDCSLIGVTASGDVELSLQPLVCTNLAESAWTVFGAPVFWSRPAEPGKAFYRIDGSSAP
;
A
#
# COMPACT_ATOMS: atom_id res chain seq x y z
N PHE A 1 34.74 22.58 -42.70
CA PHE A 1 35.03 23.35 -41.48
C PHE A 1 36.48 23.80 -41.53
N VAL A 2 36.73 25.11 -41.44
CA VAL A 2 38.08 25.67 -41.37
C VAL A 2 38.30 26.08 -39.93
N TRP A 3 39.28 25.46 -39.27
CA TRP A 3 39.68 25.85 -37.93
C TRP A 3 40.68 27.00 -38.04
N SER A 4 40.50 28.03 -37.22
CA SER A 4 41.48 29.12 -37.07
C SER A 4 41.97 29.14 -35.62
N ASN A 5 43.23 29.50 -35.43
CA ASN A 5 43.87 29.48 -34.11
C ASN A 5 43.33 30.62 -33.25
N LEU A 6 43.08 30.35 -31.96
CA LEU A 6 42.80 31.40 -30.98
C LEU A 6 43.96 32.41 -30.94
N GLN A 7 43.62 33.69 -31.03
CA GLN A 7 44.59 34.80 -31.06
C GLN A 7 44.91 35.38 -29.67
N ALA A 8 44.23 34.92 -28.61
CA ALA A 8 44.45 35.30 -27.21
C ALA A 8 43.83 34.25 -26.27
N ASP A 9 44.25 34.22 -25.00
CA ASP A 9 43.63 33.37 -23.96
C ASP A 9 42.15 33.76 -23.79
N ALA A 10 41.25 32.87 -24.21
CA ALA A 10 39.82 33.00 -24.02
C ALA A 10 39.26 31.65 -23.55
N GLY A 11 38.27 31.69 -22.66
CA GLY A 11 37.52 30.50 -22.27
C GLY A 11 36.73 29.96 -23.45
N LEU A 12 36.90 28.67 -23.75
CA LEU A 12 36.09 27.96 -24.73
C LEU A 12 34.98 27.23 -23.96
N GLU A 13 33.75 27.69 -24.08
CA GLU A 13 32.59 26.95 -23.60
C GLU A 13 32.08 26.06 -24.72
N VAL A 14 32.01 24.76 -24.44
CA VAL A 14 31.42 23.76 -25.35
C VAL A 14 30.28 23.10 -24.61
N SER A 15 29.06 23.25 -25.13
CA SER A 15 27.87 22.55 -24.65
C SER A 15 27.57 21.41 -25.61
N PHE A 16 27.52 20.18 -25.09
CA PHE A 16 27.02 19.03 -25.83
C PHE A 16 25.60 18.75 -25.32
N ALA A 17 24.64 18.64 -26.24
CA ALA A 17 23.32 18.13 -25.87
C ALA A 17 23.48 16.70 -25.34
N ALA A 18 22.82 16.38 -24.22
CA ALA A 18 22.81 15.02 -23.70
C ALA A 18 22.24 14.09 -24.76
N GLN A 19 22.90 12.96 -25.00
CA GLN A 19 22.27 11.88 -25.76
C GLN A 19 21.14 11.32 -24.89
N THR A 20 19.97 11.12 -25.49
CA THR A 20 18.79 10.61 -24.81
C THR A 20 18.21 9.42 -25.57
N THR A 21 17.37 8.64 -24.89
CA THR A 21 16.46 7.67 -25.50
C THR A 21 15.32 8.38 -26.25
N ALA A 22 14.44 7.61 -26.89
CA ALA A 22 13.26 8.15 -27.56
C ALA A 22 12.31 8.89 -26.59
N ASN A 23 12.25 8.49 -25.31
CA ASN A 23 11.42 9.15 -24.30
C ASN A 23 12.13 10.32 -23.58
N GLY A 24 13.35 10.65 -23.97
CA GLY A 24 14.09 11.80 -23.42
C GLY A 24 14.98 11.48 -22.22
N THR A 25 15.10 10.20 -21.84
CA THR A 25 15.94 9.77 -20.72
C THR A 25 17.43 9.87 -21.10
N PRO A 26 18.27 10.57 -20.32
CA PRO A 26 19.68 10.72 -20.66
C PRO A 26 20.45 9.41 -20.56
N LEU A 27 21.27 9.09 -21.57
CA LEU A 27 22.06 7.85 -21.58
C LEU A 27 23.08 7.79 -20.43
N TRP A 28 23.60 8.93 -19.99
CA TRP A 28 24.49 9.00 -18.82
C TRP A 28 23.77 8.65 -17.52
N TRP A 29 22.47 8.98 -17.42
CA TRP A 29 21.64 8.67 -16.26
C TRP A 29 21.28 7.17 -16.23
N LEU A 30 21.07 6.55 -17.40
CA LEU A 30 20.96 5.10 -17.48
C LEU A 30 22.29 4.42 -17.12
N ALA A 31 23.41 4.98 -17.53
CA ALA A 31 24.73 4.41 -17.28
C ALA A 31 25.13 4.36 -15.79
N GLN A 32 24.71 5.32 -14.97
CA GLN A 32 24.98 5.29 -13.52
C GLN A 32 24.29 4.12 -12.80
N TYR A 33 23.17 3.62 -13.36
CA TYR A 33 22.44 2.45 -12.85
C TYR A 33 22.86 1.14 -13.54
N GLY A 34 23.91 1.17 -14.37
CA GLY A 34 24.54 -0.02 -14.93
C GLY A 34 24.14 -0.36 -16.37
N TRP A 35 23.22 0.37 -16.99
CA TRP A 35 22.90 0.19 -18.41
C TRP A 35 23.98 0.79 -19.29
N THR A 36 24.73 -0.06 -19.98
CA THR A 36 25.81 0.35 -20.89
C THR A 36 25.50 0.08 -22.36
N ASN A 37 24.36 -0.56 -22.65
CA ASN A 37 23.82 -0.81 -23.98
C ASN A 37 22.29 -0.96 -23.90
N GLN A 38 21.63 -1.15 -25.05
CA GLN A 38 20.19 -1.40 -25.13
C GLN A 38 19.33 -0.36 -24.39
N PHE A 39 19.73 0.91 -24.45
CA PHE A 39 19.11 2.00 -23.70
C PHE A 39 17.61 2.14 -23.93
N GLU A 40 17.12 1.92 -25.16
CA GLU A 40 15.68 1.97 -25.47
C GLU A 40 14.88 0.85 -24.79
N ILE A 41 15.51 -0.30 -24.54
CA ILE A 41 14.87 -1.40 -23.80
C ILE A 41 14.89 -1.08 -22.30
N ALA A 42 16.01 -0.57 -21.79
CA ALA A 42 16.14 -0.16 -20.40
C ALA A 42 15.10 0.93 -20.05
N ASP A 43 14.93 1.91 -20.93
CA ASP A 43 13.99 3.01 -20.78
C ASP A 43 12.52 2.58 -20.65
N LEU A 44 12.16 1.46 -21.28
CA LEU A 44 10.82 0.88 -21.27
C LEU A 44 10.68 -0.26 -20.24
N SER A 45 11.77 -0.62 -19.57
CA SER A 45 11.76 -1.66 -18.54
C SER A 45 11.35 -1.10 -17.18
N ASP A 46 10.98 -2.01 -16.30
CA ASP A 46 10.61 -1.76 -14.90
C ASP A 46 11.41 -2.79 -14.07
N PRO A 47 12.67 -2.49 -13.72
CA PRO A 47 13.62 -3.47 -13.18
C PRO A 47 13.35 -3.87 -11.72
N ASP A 48 12.77 -2.97 -10.93
CA ASP A 48 12.37 -3.18 -9.55
C ASP A 48 10.89 -3.56 -9.39
N HIS A 49 10.12 -3.52 -10.48
CA HIS A 49 8.74 -4.01 -10.60
C HIS A 49 7.75 -3.24 -9.72
N ASP A 50 7.94 -1.93 -9.62
CA ASP A 50 7.12 -1.02 -8.83
C ASP A 50 5.95 -0.41 -9.64
N GLY A 51 5.94 -0.65 -10.95
CA GLY A 51 4.95 -0.16 -11.91
C GLY A 51 5.29 1.19 -12.56
N LEU A 52 6.48 1.74 -12.31
CA LEU A 52 7.01 2.97 -12.89
C LEU A 52 8.20 2.64 -13.81
N PRO A 53 8.02 2.68 -15.16
CA PRO A 53 9.11 2.37 -16.07
C PRO A 53 10.32 3.31 -15.89
N THR A 54 11.54 2.79 -16.05
CA THR A 54 12.82 3.50 -15.88
C THR A 54 12.88 4.87 -16.55
N GLY A 55 12.31 5.03 -17.75
CA GLY A 55 12.28 6.33 -18.41
C GLY A 55 11.38 7.37 -17.72
N GLN A 56 10.30 6.94 -17.08
CA GLN A 56 9.43 7.81 -16.29
C GLN A 56 10.08 8.20 -14.97
N GLU A 57 10.81 7.29 -14.35
CA GLU A 57 11.53 7.53 -13.10
C GLU A 57 12.53 8.68 -13.19
N TYR A 58 13.17 8.87 -14.35
CA TYR A 58 14.00 10.06 -14.58
C TYR A 58 13.20 11.36 -14.41
N GLY A 59 11.95 11.39 -14.85
CA GLY A 59 11.06 12.55 -14.71
C GLY A 59 10.59 12.78 -13.27
N TRP A 60 10.45 11.70 -12.49
CA TRP A 60 10.03 11.74 -11.09
C TRP A 60 11.20 11.86 -10.10
N ASN A 61 12.45 11.81 -10.59
CA ASN A 61 13.67 11.78 -9.78
C ASN A 61 13.76 10.58 -8.83
N THR A 62 13.22 9.44 -9.27
CA THR A 62 13.26 8.17 -8.54
C THR A 62 14.41 7.27 -9.01
N CYS A 63 14.57 6.12 -8.37
CA CYS A 63 15.69 5.21 -8.59
C CYS A 63 15.21 3.93 -9.29
N PRO A 64 15.63 3.66 -10.55
CA PRO A 64 15.12 2.58 -11.39
C PRO A 64 15.53 1.17 -11.03
N THR A 65 16.04 1.01 -9.82
CA THR A 65 16.49 -0.26 -9.25
C THR A 65 16.09 -0.36 -7.78
N ASN A 66 15.25 0.56 -7.31
CA ASN A 66 14.76 0.65 -5.94
C ASN A 66 13.31 1.15 -5.98
N ALA A 67 12.38 0.20 -5.86
CA ALA A 67 10.94 0.44 -5.89
C ALA A 67 10.44 1.51 -4.91
N ASN A 68 11.19 1.83 -3.86
CA ASN A 68 10.80 2.79 -2.83
C ASN A 68 11.99 3.75 -2.59
N THR A 69 12.02 4.85 -3.35
CA THR A 69 13.17 5.76 -3.42
C THR A 69 13.39 6.51 -2.10
N ASP A 70 12.32 6.93 -1.43
CA ASP A 70 12.39 7.76 -0.23
C ASP A 70 12.38 6.98 1.10
N GLY A 71 12.14 5.67 1.02
CA GLY A 71 12.17 4.71 2.12
C GLY A 71 10.94 4.72 3.03
N ASP A 72 9.77 5.19 2.56
CA ASP A 72 8.62 5.45 3.42
C ASP A 72 7.58 4.31 3.54
N GLN A 73 7.77 3.27 2.72
CA GLN A 73 7.02 1.99 2.59
C GLN A 73 6.01 1.96 1.45
N TYR A 74 5.93 3.03 0.64
CA TYR A 74 5.21 3.01 -0.61
C TYR A 74 6.17 2.85 -1.78
N ASP A 75 5.69 2.18 -2.81
CA ASP A 75 6.45 2.00 -4.04
C ASP A 75 6.25 3.25 -4.92
N ASP A 76 7.30 3.73 -5.59
CA ASP A 76 7.31 5.00 -6.33
C ASP A 76 6.18 5.04 -7.38
N GLY A 77 5.97 3.94 -8.09
CA GLY A 77 4.87 3.77 -9.04
C GLY A 77 3.47 3.89 -8.43
N VAL A 78 3.28 3.42 -7.19
CA VAL A 78 2.01 3.56 -6.45
C VAL A 78 1.78 5.02 -6.07
N GLU A 79 2.83 5.69 -5.62
CA GLU A 79 2.77 7.10 -5.23
C GLU A 79 2.45 7.99 -6.42
N VAL A 80 3.15 7.80 -7.54
CA VAL A 80 2.90 8.52 -8.79
C VAL A 80 1.46 8.31 -9.27
N LEU A 81 0.97 7.06 -9.27
CA LEU A 81 -0.41 6.75 -9.66
C LEU A 81 -1.45 7.44 -8.75
N SER A 82 -1.12 7.59 -7.47
CA SER A 82 -1.97 8.21 -6.46
C SER A 82 -1.85 9.74 -6.42
N GLY A 83 -0.88 10.31 -7.15
CA GLY A 83 -0.57 11.75 -7.17
C GLY A 83 0.24 12.23 -5.96
N ALA A 84 0.90 11.31 -5.25
CA ALA A 84 1.88 11.61 -4.22
C ALA A 84 3.27 11.92 -4.84
N ASP A 85 4.22 12.32 -4.00
CA ASP A 85 5.59 12.64 -4.40
C ASP A 85 6.52 11.51 -3.97
N PRO A 86 7.01 10.66 -4.90
CA PRO A 86 7.78 9.46 -4.56
C PRO A 86 9.19 9.73 -4.02
N THR A 87 9.55 11.01 -3.88
CA THR A 87 10.83 11.43 -3.30
C THR A 87 10.67 12.01 -1.89
N ARG A 88 9.44 12.03 -1.36
CA ARG A 88 9.12 12.68 -0.10
C ARG A 88 8.56 11.69 0.92
N ASN A 89 9.44 11.32 1.83
CA ASN A 89 9.11 10.35 2.88
C ASN A 89 7.86 10.74 3.68
N ASP A 90 6.75 10.03 3.45
CA ASP A 90 5.46 10.24 4.08
C ASP A 90 5.19 9.28 5.25
N GLN A 91 6.21 8.53 5.68
CA GLN A 91 6.11 7.55 6.77
C GLN A 91 5.54 8.16 8.05
N GLN A 92 5.92 9.39 8.38
CA GLN A 92 5.40 10.09 9.56
C GLN A 92 3.92 10.45 9.42
N THR A 93 3.50 10.88 8.24
CA THR A 93 2.09 11.20 7.93
C THR A 93 1.25 9.94 8.03
N TYR A 94 1.71 8.84 7.43
CA TYR A 94 1.05 7.55 7.52
C TYR A 94 0.95 7.04 8.97
N ALA A 95 2.06 7.08 9.72
CA ALA A 95 2.06 6.69 11.12
C ALA A 95 1.06 7.53 11.95
N ALA A 96 1.03 8.85 11.73
CA ALA A 96 0.07 9.73 12.40
C ALA A 96 -1.39 9.40 12.04
N ILE A 97 -1.67 9.02 10.80
CA ILE A 97 -3.01 8.57 10.37
C ILE A 97 -3.38 7.26 11.06
N LEU A 98 -2.47 6.28 11.11
CA LEU A 98 -2.73 4.99 11.77
C LEU A 98 -2.95 5.15 13.28
N ASP A 99 -2.10 5.94 13.94
CA ASP A 99 -2.20 6.26 15.37
C ASP A 99 -3.48 7.03 15.71
N ASN A 100 -4.08 7.72 14.72
CA ASN A 100 -5.34 8.46 14.86
C ASN A 100 -6.43 7.91 13.92
N SER A 101 -6.39 6.61 13.62
CA SER A 101 -7.24 5.98 12.60
C SER A 101 -8.74 6.23 12.80
N MET A 102 -9.19 6.33 14.06
CA MET A 102 -10.55 6.72 14.43
C MET A 102 -10.98 8.11 13.94
N ALA A 103 -10.06 9.08 13.85
CA ALA A 103 -10.37 10.42 13.36
C ALA A 103 -10.58 10.46 11.84
N PHE A 104 -10.17 9.39 11.15
CA PHE A 104 -10.26 9.25 9.69
C PHE A 104 -11.22 8.12 9.26
N ASP A 105 -11.99 7.56 10.20
CA ASP A 105 -12.89 6.41 9.97
C ASP A 105 -12.19 5.21 9.29
N LEU A 106 -10.89 5.03 9.56
CA LEU A 106 -10.10 3.93 9.04
C LEU A 106 -10.14 2.76 10.03
N TYR A 107 -11.00 1.77 9.77
CA TYR A 107 -11.11 0.57 10.59
C TYR A 107 -10.53 -0.63 9.85
N THR A 108 -9.54 -1.30 10.43
CA THR A 108 -9.00 -2.54 9.84
C THR A 108 -10.00 -3.70 9.98
N SER A 109 -9.85 -4.74 9.17
CA SER A 109 -10.62 -5.99 9.33
C SER A 109 -10.47 -6.60 10.73
N ASN A 110 -9.35 -6.36 11.41
CA ASN A 110 -9.14 -6.74 12.80
C ASN A 110 -9.90 -5.83 13.77
N ASN A 111 -10.02 -4.51 13.51
CA ASN A 111 -10.85 -3.62 14.34
C ASN A 111 -12.35 -3.93 14.20
N VAL A 112 -12.79 -4.40 13.03
CA VAL A 112 -14.17 -4.88 12.82
C VAL A 112 -14.35 -6.30 13.36
N GLY A 113 -13.30 -7.14 13.29
CA GLY A 113 -13.27 -8.50 13.85
C GLY A 113 -13.24 -8.54 15.38
N ASP A 114 -12.71 -7.48 16.02
CA ASP A 114 -12.83 -7.18 17.45
C ASP A 114 -14.20 -6.59 17.83
N LEU A 115 -15.25 -6.83 17.03
CA LEU A 115 -16.57 -7.16 17.58
C LEU A 115 -16.42 -8.44 18.42
N ALA A 116 -15.68 -8.29 19.51
CA ALA A 116 -15.30 -9.30 20.44
C ALA A 116 -16.59 -9.89 20.99
N PHE A 117 -16.92 -11.10 20.55
CA PHE A 117 -17.66 -11.95 21.45
C PHE A 117 -16.65 -12.42 22.50
N ASP A 118 -16.52 -11.64 23.59
CA ASP A 118 -15.82 -12.10 24.78
C ASP A 118 -16.34 -13.51 25.11
N CYS A 119 -15.43 -14.48 25.11
CA CYS A 119 -15.69 -15.92 25.19
C CYS A 119 -17.06 -16.40 24.65
N SER A 120 -17.26 -16.42 23.33
CA SER A 120 -18.40 -17.18 22.75
C SER A 120 -18.18 -18.69 22.84
N LEU A 121 -18.33 -19.25 24.04
CA LEU A 121 -18.60 -20.66 24.19
C LEU A 121 -20.07 -20.87 23.85
N ILE A 122 -20.37 -21.50 22.71
CA ILE A 122 -21.76 -21.83 22.39
C ILE A 122 -22.27 -22.86 23.41
N GLY A 123 -23.35 -22.54 24.10
CA GLY A 123 -23.95 -23.39 25.11
C GLY A 123 -24.81 -24.50 24.48
N VAL A 124 -24.83 -25.67 25.13
CA VAL A 124 -25.85 -26.70 24.86
C VAL A 124 -26.94 -26.54 25.89
N THR A 125 -28.17 -26.33 25.45
CA THR A 125 -29.35 -26.19 26.32
C THR A 125 -29.72 -27.52 26.96
N ALA A 126 -30.59 -27.47 27.97
CA ALA A 126 -31.14 -28.68 28.58
C ALA A 126 -31.98 -29.53 27.60
N SER A 127 -32.46 -28.94 26.49
CA SER A 127 -33.12 -29.68 25.40
C SER A 127 -32.14 -30.36 24.45
N GLY A 128 -30.84 -30.11 24.59
CA GLY A 128 -29.79 -30.67 23.74
C GLY A 128 -29.49 -29.87 22.48
N ASP A 129 -29.91 -28.61 22.40
CA ASP A 129 -29.65 -27.74 21.26
C ASP A 129 -28.45 -26.83 21.52
N VAL A 130 -27.67 -26.60 20.48
CA VAL A 130 -26.57 -25.64 20.38
C VAL A 130 -27.20 -24.30 19.98
N GLU A 131 -27.11 -23.28 20.85
CA GLU A 131 -27.79 -21.99 20.62
C GLU A 131 -26.83 -20.80 20.61
N LEU A 132 -26.99 -19.94 19.61
CA LEU A 132 -26.28 -18.68 19.47
C LEU A 132 -27.28 -17.53 19.35
N SER A 133 -27.15 -16.53 20.21
CA SER A 133 -27.87 -15.27 20.12
C SER A 133 -26.89 -14.13 19.97
N LEU A 134 -27.03 -13.37 18.88
CA LEU A 134 -26.21 -12.19 18.60
C LEU A 134 -27.13 -10.98 18.52
N GLN A 135 -26.91 -10.00 19.40
CA GLN A 135 -27.57 -8.69 19.32
C GLN A 135 -26.60 -7.71 18.67
N PRO A 136 -26.83 -7.27 17.41
CA PRO A 136 -25.98 -6.26 16.81
C PRO A 136 -26.11 -4.95 17.61
N LEU A 137 -24.97 -4.33 17.87
CA LEU A 137 -24.88 -3.03 18.50
C LEU A 137 -24.12 -2.08 17.57
N VAL A 138 -24.40 -0.78 17.68
CA VAL A 138 -23.72 0.28 16.95
C VAL A 138 -23.27 1.37 17.92
N CYS A 139 -22.08 1.89 17.69
CA CYS A 139 -21.54 3.08 18.33
C CYS A 139 -21.02 4.03 17.25
N THR A 140 -20.90 5.31 17.59
CA THR A 140 -20.29 6.33 16.70
C THR A 140 -18.78 6.34 16.79
N ASN A 141 -18.21 5.72 17.83
CA ASN A 141 -16.79 5.73 18.12
C ASN A 141 -16.43 4.48 18.94
N LEU A 142 -15.47 3.68 18.46
CA LEU A 142 -15.05 2.44 19.11
C LEU A 142 -14.40 2.64 20.49
N ALA A 143 -13.86 3.83 20.77
CA ALA A 143 -13.30 4.15 22.09
C ALA A 143 -14.38 4.50 23.13
N GLU A 144 -15.63 4.70 22.70
CA GLU A 144 -16.73 4.98 23.60
C GLU A 144 -17.31 3.66 24.15
N SER A 145 -17.56 3.66 25.46
CA SER A 145 -18.22 2.52 26.13
C SER A 145 -19.74 2.46 25.85
N ALA A 146 -20.28 3.42 25.10
CA ALA A 146 -21.71 3.54 24.83
C ALA A 146 -22.09 2.88 23.49
N TRP A 147 -22.71 1.72 23.58
CA TRP A 147 -23.20 0.95 22.43
C TRP A 147 -24.72 0.89 22.44
N THR A 148 -25.35 1.05 21.28
CA THR A 148 -26.80 1.07 21.12
C THR A 148 -27.28 -0.09 20.26
N VAL A 149 -28.48 -0.61 20.51
CA VAL A 149 -29.03 -1.74 19.76
C VAL A 149 -29.25 -1.35 18.29
N PHE A 150 -28.67 -2.15 17.38
CA PHE A 150 -28.86 -2.01 15.95
C PHE A 150 -29.71 -3.17 15.42
N GLY A 151 -30.99 -2.89 15.17
CA GLY A 151 -31.91 -3.87 14.60
C GLY A 151 -32.25 -5.04 15.53
N ALA A 152 -32.81 -6.09 14.93
CA ALA A 152 -33.27 -7.28 15.66
C ALA A 152 -32.09 -8.24 15.96
N PRO A 153 -32.12 -8.94 17.10
CA PRO A 153 -31.16 -10.00 17.39
C PRO A 153 -31.31 -11.15 16.39
N VAL A 154 -30.17 -11.75 16.05
CA VAL A 154 -30.11 -12.98 15.25
C VAL A 154 -30.05 -14.16 16.21
N PHE A 155 -30.98 -15.10 16.02
CA PHE A 155 -31.03 -16.34 16.77
C PHE A 155 -30.77 -17.50 15.84
N TRP A 156 -29.86 -18.38 16.27
CA TRP A 156 -29.60 -19.65 15.62
C TRP A 156 -29.64 -20.75 16.67
N SER A 157 -30.33 -21.85 16.34
CA SER A 157 -30.43 -23.03 17.19
C SER A 157 -30.37 -24.26 16.32
N ARG A 158 -29.59 -25.27 16.74
CA ARG A 158 -29.56 -26.60 16.14
C ARG A 158 -29.32 -27.70 17.15
N PRO A 159 -29.87 -28.90 16.94
CA PRO A 159 -29.56 -30.05 17.78
C PRO A 159 -28.07 -30.34 17.86
N ALA A 160 -27.58 -30.61 19.07
CA ALA A 160 -26.21 -31.07 19.28
C ALA A 160 -26.00 -32.49 18.72
N GLU A 161 -24.83 -32.72 18.15
CA GLU A 161 -24.41 -34.06 17.75
C GLU A 161 -24.07 -34.92 18.98
N PRO A 162 -24.57 -36.17 19.04
CA PRO A 162 -24.25 -37.08 20.13
C PRO A 162 -22.74 -37.28 20.30
N GLY A 163 -22.25 -37.14 21.54
CA GLY A 163 -20.84 -37.36 21.88
C GLY A 163 -19.89 -36.20 21.52
N LYS A 164 -20.40 -35.04 21.08
CA LYS A 164 -19.61 -33.81 20.89
C LYS A 164 -19.85 -32.84 22.04
N ALA A 165 -18.77 -32.23 22.53
CA ALA A 165 -18.80 -31.30 23.68
C ALA A 165 -18.41 -29.86 23.30
N PHE A 166 -17.86 -29.64 22.10
CA PHE A 166 -17.34 -28.34 21.69
C PHE A 166 -17.82 -28.00 20.28
N TYR A 167 -18.31 -26.77 20.12
CA TYR A 167 -18.74 -26.19 18.86
C TYR A 167 -18.02 -24.84 18.69
N ARG A 168 -17.63 -24.51 17.46
CA ARG A 168 -17.00 -23.22 17.12
C ARG A 168 -17.74 -22.60 15.93
N ILE A 169 -17.78 -21.28 15.90
CA ILE A 169 -18.27 -20.52 14.74
C ILE A 169 -17.05 -20.25 13.85
N ASP A 170 -17.16 -20.59 12.58
CA ASP A 170 -16.17 -20.22 11.57
C ASP A 170 -16.68 -18.99 10.82
N GLY A 171 -16.05 -17.85 11.06
CA GLY A 171 -16.38 -16.59 10.40
C GLY A 171 -15.58 -16.46 9.12
N SER A 172 -16.05 -17.08 8.03
CA SER A 172 -15.54 -16.79 6.70
C SER A 172 -16.48 -15.81 6.00
N SER A 173 -15.91 -14.80 5.34
CA SER A 173 -16.66 -14.09 4.30
C SER A 173 -17.04 -15.11 3.23
N ALA A 174 -18.30 -15.10 2.78
CA ALA A 174 -18.67 -15.87 1.60
C ALA A 174 -17.69 -15.52 0.44
N PRO A 175 -17.36 -16.47 -0.45
CA PRO A 175 -16.63 -16.15 -1.67
C PRO A 175 -17.38 -15.12 -2.53
#